data_AF-A0A7S2M7G9-F1
#
_entry.id   AF-A0A7S2M7G9-F1
#
_cell.length_a   1.000
_cell.length_b   1.000
_cell.length_c   1.000
_cell.angle_alpha   90.00
_cell.angle_beta   90.00
_cell.angle_gamma   90.00
#
_symmetry.space_group_name_H-M   'P 1'
#
loop_
_entity.id
_entity.type
_entity.pdbx_description
1 polymer ?
#
loop_
_entity_poly.entity_id
_entity_poly.type
_entity_poly.pdbx_seq_one_letter_code
_entity_poly.pdbx_strand_id
1 'polypeptide(L)'
;GARDRLAESLLDFGADFPWHPASLQAGVAKGDVGVVQKALTRLGPRAEAIVARRDSCGRALLHVSAEGAACGGAAEVAQALLARRAEVDAEDGSGRAPVQIAVDAALQCLAEQRPQALELVLALLDNGARPVEDWSDSDGFL
;
A
#
# COMPACT_ATOMS: atom_id res chain seq x y z
N GLY A 1 9.68 25.31 10.82
CA GLY A 1 9.27 26.34 11.80
C GLY A 1 8.55 25.71 12.97
N ALA A 2 8.22 26.43 14.06
CA ALA A 2 7.59 25.84 15.26
C ALA A 2 6.31 25.00 14.99
N ARG A 3 5.63 25.23 13.86
CA ARG A 3 4.52 24.41 13.34
C ARG A 3 4.90 23.01 12.83
N ASP A 4 6.13 22.82 12.38
CA ASP A 4 6.65 21.51 11.95
C ASP A 4 7.08 20.68 13.15
N ARG A 5 7.60 21.31 14.21
CA ARG A 5 7.94 20.64 15.48
C ARG A 5 6.70 20.16 16.24
N LEU A 6 5.62 20.93 16.23
CA LEU A 6 4.32 20.48 16.77
C LEU A 6 3.70 19.35 15.96
N ALA A 7 4.00 19.26 14.67
CA ALA A 7 3.54 18.17 13.82
C ALA A 7 4.31 16.87 14.05
N GLU A 8 5.62 16.95 14.31
CA GLU A 8 6.38 15.78 14.77
C GLU A 8 5.91 15.31 16.15
N SER A 9 5.61 16.24 17.06
CA SER A 9 4.99 15.91 18.35
C SER A 9 3.58 15.31 18.24
N LEU A 10 2.86 15.55 17.13
CA LEU A 10 1.56 14.96 16.87
C LEU A 10 1.62 13.51 16.36
N LEU A 11 2.78 13.06 15.84
CA LEU A 11 3.03 11.66 15.52
C LEU A 11 3.33 10.81 16.76
N ASP A 12 3.61 11.46 17.90
CA ASP A 12 3.93 10.85 19.20
C ASP A 12 2.68 10.52 20.05
N PHE A 13 1.49 10.86 19.55
CA PHE A 13 0.23 10.39 20.12
C PHE A 13 0.03 8.91 19.77
N GLY A 14 -0.22 8.09 20.79
CA GLY A 14 -0.16 6.62 20.73
C GLY A 14 -0.89 5.94 19.56
N ALA A 15 -0.55 4.68 19.32
CA ALA A 15 -0.98 3.88 18.16
C ALA A 15 -2.50 3.68 17.97
N ASP A 16 -3.35 4.27 18.82
CA ASP A 16 -4.81 4.26 18.69
C ASP A 16 -5.34 5.29 17.66
N PHE A 17 -4.54 6.27 17.22
CA PHE A 17 -5.02 7.28 16.29
C PHE A 17 -4.98 6.81 14.82
N PRO A 18 -6.02 7.05 14.00
CA PRO A 18 -6.11 6.56 12.62
C PRO A 18 -4.96 7.01 11.70
N TRP A 19 -4.41 8.20 11.93
CA TRP A 19 -3.34 8.79 11.14
C TRP A 19 -1.93 8.41 11.61
N HIS A 20 -1.81 7.63 12.69
CA HIS A 20 -0.53 7.08 13.10
C HIS A 20 -0.07 6.03 12.07
N PRO A 21 1.23 5.97 11.68
CA PRO A 21 1.69 5.09 10.61
C PRO A 21 1.31 3.61 10.79
N ALA A 22 1.44 3.09 12.02
CA ALA A 22 1.07 1.70 12.30
C ALA A 22 -0.44 1.45 12.17
N SER A 23 -1.27 2.44 12.51
CA SER A 23 -2.73 2.34 12.48
C SER A 23 -3.24 2.47 11.05
N LEU A 24 -2.62 3.36 10.26
CA LEU A 24 -2.85 3.45 8.83
C LEU A 24 -2.44 2.15 8.14
N GLN A 25 -1.24 1.63 8.44
CA GLN A 25 -0.74 0.37 7.87
C GLN A 25 -1.67 -0.81 8.22
N ALA A 26 -2.14 -0.90 9.45
CA ALA A 26 -3.10 -1.92 9.87
C ALA A 26 -4.47 -1.76 9.18
N GLY A 27 -4.93 -0.53 8.95
CA GLY A 27 -6.14 -0.24 8.18
C GLY A 27 -5.99 -0.64 6.71
N VAL A 28 -4.84 -0.36 6.11
CA VAL A 28 -4.49 -0.76 4.75
C VAL A 28 -4.44 -2.29 4.60
N ALA A 29 -3.78 -2.98 5.52
CA ALA A 29 -3.70 -4.46 5.52
C ALA A 29 -5.08 -5.14 5.66
N LYS A 30 -6.04 -4.47 6.30
CA LYS A 30 -7.41 -4.97 6.47
C LYS A 30 -8.39 -4.53 5.38
N GLY A 31 -7.96 -3.68 4.44
CA GLY A 31 -8.86 -3.08 3.45
C GLY A 31 -9.86 -2.08 4.05
N ASP A 32 -9.59 -1.52 5.24
CA ASP A 32 -10.52 -0.58 5.88
C ASP A 32 -10.43 0.82 5.25
N VAL A 33 -11.20 1.00 4.17
CA VAL A 33 -11.31 2.25 3.42
C VAL A 33 -11.67 3.43 4.33
N GLY A 34 -12.51 3.20 5.35
CA GLY A 34 -12.98 4.27 6.25
C GLY A 34 -11.85 4.85 7.11
N VAL A 35 -11.02 3.97 7.67
CA VAL A 35 -9.84 4.38 8.46
C VAL A 35 -8.80 5.04 7.56
N VAL A 36 -8.50 4.44 6.41
CA VAL A 36 -7.52 4.97 5.45
C VAL A 36 -7.95 6.36 4.95
N GLN A 37 -9.20 6.52 4.53
CA GLN A 37 -9.67 7.80 3.99
C GLN A 37 -9.69 8.90 5.06
N LYS A 38 -10.09 8.58 6.30
CA LYS A 38 -10.04 9.53 7.42
C LYS A 38 -8.60 9.96 7.71
N ALA A 39 -7.65 9.01 7.71
CA ALA A 39 -6.25 9.28 7.89
C ALA A 39 -5.69 10.18 6.78
N LEU A 40 -5.88 9.82 5.51
CA LEU A 40 -5.41 10.62 4.36
C LEU A 40 -6.03 12.03 4.32
N THR A 41 -7.30 12.16 4.72
CA THR A 41 -8.00 13.46 4.81
C THR A 41 -7.39 14.32 5.92
N ARG A 42 -7.15 13.75 7.11
CA ARG A 42 -6.53 14.44 8.25
C ARG A 42 -5.09 14.85 7.96
N LEU A 43 -4.33 13.98 7.31
CA LEU A 43 -2.92 14.22 6.97
C LEU A 43 -2.76 15.26 5.86
N GLY A 44 -3.76 15.43 4.98
CA GLY A 44 -3.77 16.45 3.93
C GLY A 44 -2.53 16.31 3.04
N PRO A 45 -1.73 17.37 2.82
CA PRO A 45 -0.52 17.30 2.00
C PRO A 45 0.60 16.44 2.60
N ARG A 46 0.57 16.18 3.93
CA ARG A 46 1.55 15.27 4.56
C ARG A 46 1.29 13.80 4.27
N ALA A 47 0.12 13.47 3.72
CA ALA A 47 -0.20 12.12 3.32
C ALA A 47 0.83 11.59 2.29
N GLU A 48 1.29 12.42 1.36
CA GLU A 48 2.27 12.03 0.34
C GLU A 48 3.57 11.49 0.97
N ALA A 49 4.10 12.21 1.98
CA ALA A 49 5.31 11.78 2.69
C ALA A 49 5.10 10.48 3.47
N ILE A 50 3.89 10.20 3.96
CA ILE A 50 3.58 8.96 4.67
C ILE A 50 3.38 7.79 3.69
N VAL A 51 2.72 8.05 2.55
CA VAL A 51 2.47 7.04 1.51
C VAL A 51 3.77 6.57 0.86
N ALA A 52 4.75 7.46 0.73
CA ALA A 52 6.09 7.14 0.23
C ALA A 52 6.99 6.45 1.28
N ARG A 53 6.59 6.34 2.56
CA ARG A 53 7.40 5.65 3.56
C ARG A 53 7.45 4.17 3.27
N ARG A 54 8.62 3.61 3.52
CA ARG A 54 8.89 2.18 3.47
C ARG A 54 9.05 1.64 4.89
N ASP A 55 8.55 0.43 5.13
CA ASP A 55 8.78 -0.29 6.38
C ASP A 55 10.20 -0.88 6.43
N SER A 56 10.53 -1.61 7.51
CA SER A 56 11.83 -2.27 7.67
C SER A 56 12.15 -3.33 6.62
N CYS A 57 11.13 -3.79 5.88
CA CYS A 57 11.25 -4.74 4.77
C CYS A 57 11.30 -4.02 3.42
N GLY A 58 11.42 -2.69 3.41
CA GLY A 58 11.40 -1.88 2.18
C GLY A 58 10.01 -1.72 1.56
N ARG A 59 8.95 -2.20 2.22
CA ARG A 59 7.58 -2.20 1.66
C ARG A 59 6.94 -0.83 1.80
N ALA A 60 6.48 -0.28 0.68
CA ALA A 60 5.55 0.86 0.64
C ALA A 60 4.12 0.44 1.03
N LEU A 61 3.23 1.41 1.33
CA LEU A 61 1.84 1.13 1.69
C LEU A 61 1.09 0.29 0.64
N LEU A 62 1.41 0.43 -0.65
CA LEU A 62 0.78 -0.38 -1.70
C LEU A 62 1.12 -1.88 -1.59
N HIS A 63 2.31 -2.24 -1.10
CA HIS A 63 2.64 -3.65 -0.83
C HIS A 63 1.79 -4.20 0.31
N VAL A 64 1.50 -3.37 1.31
CA VAL A 64 0.65 -3.76 2.44
C VAL A 64 -0.80 -3.92 2.00
N SER A 65 -1.31 -3.08 1.08
CA SER A 65 -2.64 -3.32 0.49
C SER A 65 -2.67 -4.59 -0.35
N ALA A 66 -1.56 -4.91 -1.02
CA ALA A 66 -1.43 -6.14 -1.82
C ALA A 66 -1.37 -7.40 -0.98
N GLU A 67 -0.73 -7.36 0.20
CA GLU A 67 -0.79 -8.45 1.18
C GLU A 67 -2.24 -8.67 1.69
N GLY A 68 -2.98 -7.57 1.87
CA GLY A 68 -4.38 -7.56 2.26
C GLY A 68 -5.39 -7.73 1.11
N ALA A 69 -4.95 -8.15 -0.09
CA ALA A 69 -5.81 -8.16 -1.29
C ALA A 69 -7.07 -9.04 -1.17
N ALA A 70 -7.07 -10.01 -0.26
CA ALA A 70 -8.22 -10.84 0.05
C ALA A 70 -9.31 -10.12 0.86
N CYS A 71 -8.99 -8.99 1.48
CA CYS A 71 -9.92 -8.18 2.25
C CYS A 71 -10.78 -7.32 1.33
N GLY A 72 -12.09 -7.23 1.62
CA GLY A 72 -12.97 -6.29 0.93
C GLY A 72 -12.48 -4.86 1.19
N GLY A 73 -12.35 -4.05 0.13
CA GLY A 73 -11.86 -2.67 0.21
C GLY A 73 -10.39 -2.48 -0.17
N ALA A 74 -9.63 -3.55 -0.45
CA ALA A 74 -8.21 -3.43 -0.81
C ALA A 74 -7.99 -2.62 -2.09
N ALA A 75 -8.85 -2.80 -3.10
CA ALA A 75 -8.79 -2.05 -4.36
C ALA A 75 -9.06 -0.55 -4.13
N GLU A 76 -10.08 -0.20 -3.35
CA GLU A 76 -10.44 1.18 -3.01
C GLU A 76 -9.34 1.84 -2.15
N VAL A 77 -8.74 1.09 -1.22
CA VAL A 77 -7.57 1.55 -0.46
C VAL A 77 -6.42 1.84 -1.41
N ALA A 78 -6.10 0.94 -2.34
CA ALA A 78 -5.04 1.16 -3.31
C ALA A 78 -5.31 2.36 -4.21
N GLN A 79 -6.54 2.53 -4.70
CA GLN A 79 -6.95 3.72 -5.45
C GLN A 79 -6.77 5.01 -4.62
N ALA A 80 -7.15 4.99 -3.35
CA ALA A 80 -6.95 6.14 -2.46
C ALA A 80 -5.47 6.48 -2.25
N LEU A 81 -4.61 5.47 -2.17
CA LEU A 81 -3.16 5.64 -2.07
C LEU A 81 -2.56 6.16 -3.37
N LEU A 82 -2.97 5.62 -4.53
CA LEU A 82 -2.53 6.05 -5.86
C LEU A 82 -2.95 7.49 -6.16
N ALA A 83 -4.16 7.89 -5.75
CA ALA A 83 -4.63 9.27 -5.82
C ALA A 83 -3.76 10.24 -4.99
N ARG A 84 -2.99 9.73 -4.03
CA ARG A 84 -2.02 10.47 -3.23
C ARG A 84 -0.58 10.29 -3.71
N ARG A 85 -0.40 9.95 -5.00
CA ARG A 85 0.89 9.78 -5.66
C ARG A 85 1.76 8.68 -5.04
N ALA A 86 1.12 7.60 -4.58
CA ALA A 86 1.84 6.39 -4.25
C ALA A 86 2.62 5.90 -5.48
N GLU A 87 3.86 5.48 -5.29
CA GLU A 87 4.68 4.88 -6.32
C GLU A 87 4.16 3.48 -6.63
N VAL A 88 3.52 3.32 -7.79
CA VAL A 88 2.83 2.08 -8.20
C VAL A 88 3.78 0.90 -8.39
N ASP A 89 4.99 1.16 -8.88
CA ASP A 89 6.05 0.18 -9.14
C ASP A 89 7.12 0.18 -8.04
N ALA A 90 6.80 0.66 -6.82
CA ALA A 90 7.79 0.64 -5.74
C ALA A 90 8.24 -0.79 -5.48
N GLU A 91 9.54 -1.07 -5.39
CA GLU A 91 10.02 -2.42 -5.06
C GLU A 91 10.20 -2.60 -3.56
N ASP A 92 9.78 -3.72 -2.99
CA ASP A 92 10.12 -4.11 -1.62
C ASP A 92 11.60 -4.56 -1.50
N GLY A 93 12.04 -4.92 -0.30
CA GLY A 93 13.40 -5.40 -0.06
C GLY A 93 13.75 -6.73 -0.76
N SER A 94 12.77 -7.41 -1.37
CA SER A 94 12.96 -8.58 -2.21
C SER A 94 12.89 -8.26 -3.71
N GLY A 95 12.83 -6.98 -4.08
CA GLY A 95 12.70 -6.54 -5.48
C GLY A 95 11.31 -6.75 -6.06
N ARG A 96 10.29 -6.98 -5.22
CA ARG A 96 8.93 -7.22 -5.68
C ARG A 96 8.10 -5.95 -5.65
N ALA A 97 7.38 -5.69 -6.73
CA ALA A 97 6.38 -4.63 -6.84
C ALA A 97 5.04 -5.05 -6.21
N PRO A 98 4.16 -4.08 -5.85
CA PRO A 98 2.84 -4.35 -5.27
C PRO A 98 1.98 -5.25 -6.14
N VAL A 99 2.06 -5.10 -7.48
CA VAL A 99 1.27 -5.91 -8.42
C VAL A 99 1.65 -7.38 -8.37
N GLN A 100 2.93 -7.68 -8.15
CA GLN A 100 3.41 -9.06 -8.06
C GLN A 100 2.92 -9.72 -6.77
N ILE A 101 2.95 -8.98 -5.65
CA ILE A 101 2.36 -9.44 -4.39
C ILE A 101 0.85 -9.64 -4.54
N ALA A 102 0.16 -8.73 -5.23
CA ALA A 102 -1.29 -8.83 -5.44
C ALA A 102 -1.65 -10.04 -6.32
N VAL A 103 -0.85 -10.33 -7.34
CA VAL A 103 -1.01 -11.52 -8.19
C VAL A 103 -0.74 -12.80 -7.41
N ASP A 104 0.35 -12.86 -6.63
CA ASP A 104 0.63 -14.01 -5.75
C ASP A 104 -0.51 -14.25 -4.76
N ALA A 105 -1.01 -13.18 -4.12
CA ALA A 105 -2.15 -13.24 -3.22
C ALA A 105 -3.43 -13.68 -3.94
N ALA A 106 -3.68 -13.20 -5.16
CA ALA A 106 -4.80 -13.62 -5.99
C ALA A 106 -4.70 -15.09 -6.38
N LEU A 107 -3.52 -15.58 -6.78
CA LEU A 107 -3.29 -16.99 -7.10
C LEU A 107 -3.50 -17.90 -5.88
N GLN A 108 -3.07 -17.47 -4.69
CA GLN A 108 -3.35 -18.16 -3.44
C GLN A 108 -4.84 -18.14 -3.08
N CYS A 109 -5.53 -17.02 -3.29
CA CYS A 109 -6.96 -16.85 -2.97
C CYS A 109 -7.92 -17.39 -4.03
N LEU A 110 -7.47 -17.62 -5.27
CA LEU A 110 -8.25 -18.22 -6.35
C LEU A 110 -8.73 -19.63 -6.00
N ALA A 111 -8.04 -20.32 -5.07
CA ALA A 111 -8.50 -21.57 -4.48
C ALA A 111 -9.83 -21.41 -3.67
N GLU A 112 -10.20 -20.19 -3.28
CA GLU A 112 -11.35 -19.88 -2.42
C GLU A 112 -12.46 -19.03 -3.11
N GLN A 113 -12.41 -18.81 -4.44
CA GLN A 113 -13.40 -18.01 -5.19
C GLN A 113 -13.59 -16.56 -4.68
N ARG A 114 -12.52 -15.88 -4.29
CA ARG A 114 -12.56 -14.47 -3.85
C ARG A 114 -12.13 -13.50 -4.96
N PRO A 115 -13.05 -12.75 -5.60
CA PRO A 115 -12.71 -11.82 -6.69
C PRO A 115 -11.95 -10.56 -6.24
N GLN A 116 -11.87 -10.29 -4.93
CA GLN A 116 -11.33 -9.04 -4.39
C GLN A 116 -9.86 -8.81 -4.75
N ALA A 117 -9.06 -9.87 -4.78
CA ALA A 117 -7.64 -9.75 -5.13
C ALA A 117 -7.45 -9.40 -6.61
N LEU A 118 -8.35 -9.85 -7.49
CA LEU A 118 -8.32 -9.50 -8.91
C LEU A 118 -8.64 -8.03 -9.13
N GLU A 119 -9.58 -7.46 -8.37
CA GLU A 119 -9.91 -6.03 -8.42
C GLU A 119 -8.70 -5.16 -8.07
N LEU A 120 -7.88 -5.59 -7.10
CA LEU A 120 -6.65 -4.88 -6.76
C LEU A 120 -5.61 -4.94 -7.90
N VAL A 121 -5.42 -6.12 -8.49
CA VAL A 121 -4.51 -6.29 -9.63
C VAL A 121 -4.94 -5.38 -10.78
N LEU A 122 -6.24 -5.37 -11.11
CA LEU A 122 -6.80 -4.49 -12.14
C LEU A 122 -6.58 -3.01 -11.79
N ALA A 123 -6.83 -2.61 -10.54
CA ALA A 123 -6.61 -1.23 -10.11
C ALA A 123 -5.15 -0.79 -10.25
N LEU A 124 -4.18 -1.67 -9.97
CA LEU A 124 -2.77 -1.37 -10.16
C LEU A 124 -2.43 -1.23 -11.65
N LEU A 125 -2.87 -2.17 -12.48
CA LEU A 125 -2.64 -2.14 -13.94
C LEU A 125 -3.27 -0.89 -14.59
N ASP A 126 -4.49 -0.53 -14.21
CA ASP A 126 -5.18 0.68 -14.69
C ASP A 126 -4.42 1.97 -14.32
N ASN A 127 -3.65 1.95 -13.24
CA ASN A 127 -2.81 3.07 -12.79
C ASN A 127 -1.37 3.00 -13.33
N GLY A 128 -1.14 2.17 -14.35
CA GLY A 128 0.15 2.09 -15.04
C GLY A 128 1.17 1.19 -14.36
N ALA A 129 0.75 0.31 -13.44
CA ALA A 129 1.62 -0.76 -12.97
C ALA A 129 2.08 -1.60 -14.15
N ARG A 130 3.37 -1.93 -14.20
CA ARG A 130 3.91 -2.77 -15.26
C ARG A 130 3.29 -4.17 -15.12
N PRO A 131 2.76 -4.76 -16.21
CA PRO A 131 2.28 -6.13 -16.16
C PRO A 131 3.45 -7.07 -15.85
N VAL A 132 3.14 -8.25 -15.31
CA VAL A 132 4.10 -9.22 -14.76
C VAL A 132 4.94 -9.94 -15.85
N GLU A 133 5.20 -9.29 -16.97
CA GLU A 133 5.67 -9.93 -18.20
C GLU A 133 7.18 -10.21 -18.26
N ASP A 134 7.99 -9.68 -17.32
CA ASP A 134 9.44 -9.80 -17.46
C ASP A 134 10.19 -9.91 -16.11
N TRP A 135 10.50 -11.15 -15.73
CA TRP A 135 11.49 -11.46 -14.67
C TRP A 135 12.69 -12.22 -15.23
N SER A 136 12.84 -12.28 -16.56
CA SER A 136 13.90 -13.08 -17.20
C SER A 136 15.29 -12.45 -17.08
N ASP A 137 15.39 -11.18 -16.67
CA ASP A 137 16.67 -10.46 -16.58
C ASP A 137 17.25 -10.34 -15.16
N SER A 138 16.63 -10.99 -14.17
CA SER A 138 17.15 -11.01 -12.78
C SER A 138 17.99 -12.24 -12.43
N ASP A 139 18.34 -13.10 -13.40
CA ASP A 139 19.43 -14.07 -13.24
C ASP A 139 20.79 -13.36 -13.27
N GLY A 140 21.02 -12.50 -12.29
CA GLY A 140 22.33 -11.99 -11.89
C GLY A 140 23.14 -13.03 -11.10
N PHE A 141 23.11 -14.30 -11.52
CA PHE A 141 24.05 -15.32 -11.08
C PHE A 141 25.25 -15.34 -12.04
N LEU A 142 26.22 -14.44 -11.84
CA LEU A 142 27.63 -14.62 -12.24
C LEU A 142 28.56 -13.95 -11.22
#